data_AF-A0A1F6DIL6-F1
#
_entry.id   AF-A0A1F6DIL6-F1
#
_cell.length_a   1.000
_cell.length_b   1.000
_cell.length_c   1.000
_cell.angle_alpha   90.00
_cell.angle_beta   90.00
_cell.angle_gamma   90.00
#
_symmetry.space_group_name_H-M   'P 1'
#
loop_
_entity.id
_entity.type
_entity.pdbx_description
1 polymer ?
#
loop_
_entity_poly.entity_id
_entity_poly.type
_entity_poly.pdbx_seq_one_letter_code
_entity_poly.pdbx_strand_id
1 'polypeptide(L)'
;MHKKIFIRSTYALVFLFACIGFITTAVFIAMQFGWLNVRGSIDARNTFFKDARAEVLAAAGTTDMDASSTFFDTEEWRTVAAGIEKDRDVIERIARETGVSARLIATVAIPEQLRFFTSNRESFKRYFEPFKLLGTLNQFSLGVTGMKEETAAHIEQYAHDTESPLFPGGKFITLLPKSTSQDRFARLTDEKDHYHQYLYTAAFIAEIQAQWKHEGHAGVLTPGIITTLFNLGFNSSKPNAEPKIGGAPITLDGNTHSYGEIGEQFYYSSELPFFK
;
A
#
# COMPACT_ATOMS: atom_id res chain seq x y z
N MET A 1 -28.50 35.18 44.62
CA MET A 1 -27.06 34.91 44.37
C MET A 1 -26.81 34.02 43.15
N HIS A 2 -27.65 33.00 42.89
CA HIS A 2 -27.50 32.05 41.79
C HIS A 2 -27.55 32.64 40.36
N LYS A 3 -28.38 33.66 40.09
CA LYS A 3 -28.51 34.25 38.74
C LYS A 3 -27.22 34.93 38.24
N LYS A 4 -26.47 35.60 39.11
CA LYS A 4 -25.20 36.26 38.76
C LYS A 4 -24.07 35.24 38.50
N ILE A 5 -24.09 34.12 39.22
CA ILE A 5 -23.13 33.02 39.02
C ILE A 5 -23.41 32.32 37.69
N PHE A 6 -24.67 32.03 37.40
CA PHE A 6 -25.10 31.42 36.14
C PHE A 6 -24.73 32.28 34.91
N ILE A 7 -24.97 33.59 34.97
CA ILE A 7 -24.62 34.50 33.88
C ILE A 7 -23.10 34.53 33.64
N ARG A 8 -22.30 34.57 34.72
CA ARG A 8 -20.83 34.56 34.61
C ARG A 8 -20.30 33.24 34.05
N SER A 9 -20.88 32.09 34.43
CA SER A 9 -20.48 30.80 33.87
C SER A 9 -20.83 30.69 32.39
N THR A 10 -21.98 31.22 31.96
CA THR A 10 -22.37 31.21 30.53
C THR A 10 -21.42 32.07 29.70
N TYR A 11 -21.04 33.27 30.16
CA TYR A 11 -20.06 34.09 29.45
C TYR A 11 -18.68 33.44 29.39
N ALA A 12 -18.24 32.78 30.46
CA ALA A 12 -16.98 32.04 30.46
C ALA A 12 -17.00 30.89 29.44
N LEU A 13 -18.12 30.16 29.33
CA LEU A 13 -18.28 29.09 28.35
C LEU A 13 -18.25 29.63 26.91
N VAL A 14 -18.98 30.72 26.63
CA VAL A 14 -18.99 31.35 25.30
C VAL A 14 -17.60 31.85 24.92
N PHE A 15 -16.87 32.45 25.86
CA PHE A 15 -15.50 32.92 25.62
C PHE A 15 -14.55 31.75 25.33
N LEU A 16 -14.68 30.63 26.04
CA LEU A 16 -13.90 29.43 25.79
C LEU A 16 -14.13 28.89 24.37
N PHE A 17 -15.39 28.75 23.94
CA PHE A 17 -15.71 28.30 22.59
C PHE A 17 -15.23 29.28 21.51
N ALA A 18 -15.31 30.59 21.76
CA ALA A 18 -14.79 31.61 20.85
C ALA A 18 -13.25 31.52 20.72
N CYS A 19 -12.53 31.31 21.83
CA CYS A 19 -11.09 31.11 21.81
C CYS A 19 -10.68 29.84 21.05
N ILE A 20 -11.39 28.72 21.27
CA ILE A 20 -11.13 27.47 20.54
C ILE A 20 -11.37 27.70 19.05
N GLY A 21 -12.50 28.31 18.67
CA GLY A 21 -12.82 28.63 17.27
C GLY A 21 -11.80 29.56 16.61
N PHE A 22 -11.29 30.54 17.36
CA PHE A 22 -10.25 31.44 16.86
C PHE A 22 -8.93 30.69 16.63
N ILE A 23 -8.52 29.84 17.57
CA ILE A 23 -7.28 29.05 17.45
C ILE A 23 -7.39 28.08 16.27
N THR A 24 -8.49 27.35 16.13
CA THR A 24 -8.66 26.40 15.02
C THR A 24 -8.69 27.10 13.66
N THR A 25 -9.34 28.27 13.58
CA THR A 25 -9.35 29.10 12.36
C THR A 25 -7.96 29.63 12.03
N ALA A 26 -7.21 30.11 13.03
CA ALA A 26 -5.84 30.59 12.84
C ALA A 26 -4.90 29.47 12.38
N VAL A 27 -5.01 28.27 12.96
CA VAL A 27 -4.27 27.07 12.54
C VAL A 27 -4.65 26.68 11.11
N PHE A 28 -5.95 26.70 10.76
CA PHE A 28 -6.42 26.43 9.40
C PHE A 28 -5.81 27.41 8.38
N ILE A 29 -5.83 28.71 8.68
CA ILE A 29 -5.21 29.75 7.83
C ILE A 29 -3.70 29.52 7.73
N ALA A 30 -3.01 29.26 8.84
CA ALA A 30 -1.58 29.00 8.85
C ALA A 30 -1.21 27.74 8.03
N MET A 31 -2.05 26.71 8.05
CA MET A 31 -1.91 25.52 7.18
C MET A 31 -2.20 25.86 5.71
N GLN A 32 -3.22 26.68 5.42
CA GLN A 32 -3.58 27.08 4.05
C GLN A 32 -2.47 27.88 3.36
N PHE A 33 -1.80 28.77 4.09
CA PHE A 33 -0.69 29.57 3.58
C PHE A 33 0.68 28.91 3.78
N GLY A 34 0.72 27.68 4.29
CA GLY A 34 1.96 26.91 4.48
C GLY A 34 2.94 27.51 5.50
N TRP A 35 2.46 28.36 6.42
CA TRP A 35 3.28 29.00 7.46
C TRP A 35 3.81 27.99 8.48
N LEU A 36 3.18 26.82 8.60
CA LEU A 36 3.60 25.72 9.47
C LEU A 36 4.42 24.65 8.73
N ASN A 37 4.76 24.86 7.44
CA ASN A 37 5.55 23.88 6.70
C ASN A 37 7.03 23.94 7.13
N VAL A 38 7.52 22.88 7.77
CA VAL A 38 8.94 22.72 8.13
C VAL A 38 9.75 22.33 6.89
N ARG A 39 10.12 23.35 6.09
CA ARG A 39 10.87 23.20 4.83
C ARG A 39 12.20 22.45 4.95
N GLY A 40 12.89 22.49 6.09
CA GLY A 40 14.23 21.89 6.22
C GLY A 40 14.27 20.38 6.50
N SER A 41 13.16 19.79 6.97
CA SER A 41 13.17 18.39 7.41
C SER A 41 12.90 17.39 6.28
N ILE A 42 12.26 17.82 5.19
CA ILE A 42 11.91 16.97 4.04
C ILE A 42 13.14 16.73 3.18
N ASP A 43 13.91 17.79 2.88
CA ASP A 43 15.15 17.69 2.10
C ASP A 43 16.19 16.81 2.80
N ALA A 44 16.42 17.00 4.10
CA ALA A 44 17.34 16.17 4.87
C ALA A 44 16.93 14.68 4.88
N ARG A 45 15.62 14.38 4.97
CA ARG A 45 15.11 13.00 4.91
C ARG A 45 15.19 12.41 3.50
N ASN A 46 14.88 13.19 2.46
CA ASN A 46 15.03 12.75 1.07
C ASN A 46 16.50 12.46 0.73
N THR A 47 17.44 13.25 1.26
CA THR A 47 18.88 12.99 1.16
C THR A 47 19.28 11.71 1.89
N PHE A 48 18.79 11.48 3.12
CA PHE A 48 19.04 10.22 3.83
C PHE A 48 18.66 8.98 3.01
N PHE A 49 17.50 8.97 2.35
CA PHE A 49 17.09 7.84 1.51
C PHE A 49 17.94 7.70 0.23
N LYS A 50 18.44 8.81 -0.34
CA LYS A 50 19.38 8.76 -1.48
C LYS A 50 20.71 8.14 -1.06
N ASP A 51 21.25 8.57 0.08
CA ASP A 51 22.53 8.08 0.59
C ASP A 51 22.44 6.60 0.99
N ALA A 52 21.37 6.21 1.69
CA ALA A 52 21.12 4.81 2.04
C ALA A 52 21.01 3.90 0.80
N ARG A 53 20.37 4.37 -0.28
CA ARG A 53 20.32 3.63 -1.56
C ARG A 53 21.71 3.49 -2.18
N ALA A 54 22.50 4.56 -2.20
CA ALA A 54 23.86 4.53 -2.73
C ALA A 54 24.74 3.52 -1.98
N GLU A 55 24.60 3.43 -0.65
CA GLU A 55 25.29 2.43 0.18
C GLU A 55 24.86 1.00 -0.14
N VAL A 56 23.54 0.74 -0.29
CA VAL A 56 23.02 -0.58 -0.64
C VAL A 56 23.47 -1.02 -2.03
N LEU A 57 23.45 -0.12 -3.01
CA LEU A 57 23.94 -0.38 -4.38
C LEU A 57 25.45 -0.69 -4.38
N ALA A 58 26.24 0.06 -3.61
CA ALA A 58 27.67 -0.19 -3.46
C ALA A 58 27.95 -1.55 -2.78
N ALA A 59 27.17 -1.91 -1.76
CA ALA A 59 27.30 -3.19 -1.06
C ALA A 59 26.85 -4.40 -1.89
N ALA A 60 25.87 -4.21 -2.78
CA ALA A 60 25.35 -5.27 -3.65
C ALA A 60 26.29 -5.63 -4.82
N GLY A 61 27.39 -4.89 -5.03
CA GLY A 61 28.32 -5.12 -6.14
C GLY A 61 27.68 -4.94 -7.52
N THR A 62 26.51 -4.31 -7.59
CA THR A 62 25.78 -4.07 -8.84
C THR A 62 26.31 -2.79 -9.47
N THR A 63 27.35 -2.89 -10.30
CA THR A 63 27.85 -1.73 -11.06
C THR A 63 27.09 -1.46 -12.35
N ASP A 64 26.26 -2.38 -12.83
CA ASP A 64 25.48 -2.18 -14.06
C ASP A 64 24.15 -2.92 -13.98
N MET A 65 23.10 -2.19 -13.59
CA MET A 65 21.78 -2.43 -14.16
C MET A 65 21.39 -1.13 -14.84
N ASP A 66 21.34 -1.22 -16.16
CA ASP A 66 20.98 -0.24 -17.17
C ASP A 66 20.26 1.02 -16.65
N ALA A 67 20.81 2.18 -17.01
CA ALA A 67 20.33 3.52 -16.70
C ALA A 67 19.05 3.90 -17.47
N SER A 68 18.12 2.96 -17.66
CA SER A 68 16.86 3.17 -18.36
C SER A 68 15.70 2.60 -17.54
N SER A 69 14.95 3.54 -16.95
CA SER A 69 13.79 3.38 -16.07
C SER A 69 14.13 3.04 -14.63
N THR A 70 14.21 4.04 -13.77
CA THR A 70 14.07 3.76 -12.34
C THR A 70 13.22 4.82 -11.70
N PHE A 71 11.91 4.60 -11.72
CA PHE A 71 10.98 5.33 -10.85
C PHE A 71 11.43 5.30 -9.37
N PHE A 72 12.39 4.42 -9.00
CA PHE A 72 13.14 4.42 -7.75
C PHE A 72 13.83 5.75 -7.38
N ASP A 73 14.02 6.69 -8.32
CA ASP A 73 14.56 8.02 -8.00
C ASP A 73 13.50 9.09 -7.74
N THR A 74 12.22 8.74 -7.93
CA THR A 74 11.11 9.66 -7.72
C THR A 74 10.81 9.87 -6.23
N GLU A 75 10.18 10.99 -5.90
CA GLU A 75 9.75 11.27 -4.52
C GLU A 75 8.57 10.38 -4.11
N GLU A 76 7.73 10.03 -5.08
CA GLU A 76 6.66 9.05 -4.97
C GLU A 76 7.22 7.72 -4.49
N TRP A 77 8.26 7.18 -5.17
CA TRP A 77 8.93 5.96 -4.73
C TRP A 77 9.48 6.08 -3.32
N ARG A 78 10.27 7.11 -3.00
CA ARG A 78 10.85 7.25 -1.65
C ARG A 78 9.77 7.27 -0.56
N THR A 79 8.61 7.83 -0.88
CA THR A 79 7.46 7.85 0.03
C THR A 79 6.83 6.47 0.18
N VAL A 80 6.62 5.75 -0.92
CA VAL A 80 6.14 4.35 -0.90
C VAL A 80 7.11 3.46 -0.14
N ALA A 81 8.41 3.51 -0.44
CA ALA A 81 9.44 2.71 0.20
C ALA A 81 9.46 2.91 1.72
N ALA A 82 9.43 4.16 2.18
CA ALA A 82 9.38 4.49 3.61
C ALA A 82 8.07 4.05 4.29
N GLY A 83 6.94 4.12 3.57
CA GLY A 83 5.66 3.61 4.07
C GLY A 83 5.68 2.08 4.24
N ILE A 84 6.16 1.37 3.22
CA ILE A 84 6.31 -0.09 3.25
C ILE A 84 7.32 -0.53 4.33
N GLU A 85 8.40 0.23 4.56
CA GLU A 85 9.37 -0.04 5.62
C GLU A 85 8.73 0.05 7.02
N LYS A 86 7.80 0.99 7.24
CA LYS A 86 7.05 1.05 8.51
C LYS A 86 6.17 -0.17 8.73
N ASP A 87 5.65 -0.75 7.66
CA ASP A 87 4.79 -1.95 7.69
C ASP A 87 5.59 -3.26 7.64
N ARG A 88 6.93 -3.19 7.68
CA ARG A 88 7.83 -4.35 7.58
C ARG A 88 7.43 -5.50 8.50
N ASP A 89 7.29 -5.22 9.80
CA ASP A 89 7.03 -6.26 10.80
C ASP A 89 5.69 -6.97 10.56
N VAL A 90 4.69 -6.22 10.08
CA VAL A 90 3.36 -6.75 9.73
C VAL A 90 3.46 -7.64 8.49
N ILE A 91 4.14 -7.18 7.44
CA ILE A 91 4.35 -7.95 6.20
C ILE A 91 5.14 -9.23 6.49
N GLU A 92 6.23 -9.15 7.26
CA GLU A 92 7.04 -10.33 7.64
C GLU A 92 6.25 -11.31 8.52
N ARG A 93 5.40 -10.80 9.43
CA ARG A 93 4.51 -11.64 10.23
C ARG A 93 3.56 -12.45 9.34
N ILE A 94 2.89 -11.77 8.41
CA ILE A 94 1.96 -12.42 7.47
C ILE A 94 2.70 -13.43 6.60
N ALA A 95 3.91 -13.12 6.16
CA ALA A 95 4.74 -14.06 5.40
C ALA A 95 5.02 -15.35 6.19
N ARG A 96 5.32 -15.25 7.49
CA ARG A 96 5.50 -16.43 8.36
C ARG A 96 4.21 -17.23 8.56
N GLU A 97 3.09 -16.54 8.77
CA GLU A 97 1.79 -17.18 9.04
C GLU A 97 1.23 -17.88 7.80
N THR A 98 1.35 -17.24 6.63
CA THR A 98 0.79 -17.71 5.35
C THR A 98 1.74 -18.59 4.54
N GLY A 99 3.05 -18.35 4.64
CA GLY A 99 4.07 -18.93 3.76
C GLY A 99 4.26 -18.17 2.43
N VAL A 100 3.55 -17.07 2.21
CA VAL A 100 3.74 -16.21 1.03
C VAL A 100 4.92 -15.29 1.27
N SER A 101 5.78 -15.10 0.26
CA SER A 101 6.98 -14.26 0.38
C SER A 101 6.64 -12.82 0.76
N ALA A 102 7.33 -12.28 1.78
CA ALA A 102 7.24 -10.87 2.17
C ALA A 102 7.57 -9.94 0.99
N ARG A 103 8.59 -10.29 0.18
CA ARG A 103 8.95 -9.56 -1.04
C ARG A 103 7.77 -9.49 -2.00
N LEU A 104 7.08 -10.60 -2.20
CA LEU A 104 5.97 -10.69 -3.15
C LEU A 104 4.73 -9.94 -2.63
N ILE A 105 4.45 -9.97 -1.33
CA ILE A 105 3.39 -9.16 -0.72
C ILE A 105 3.66 -7.67 -0.95
N ALA A 106 4.88 -7.20 -0.67
CA ALA A 106 5.27 -5.81 -0.91
C ALA A 106 5.21 -5.45 -2.41
N THR A 107 5.60 -6.39 -3.29
CA THR A 107 5.61 -6.21 -4.75
C THR A 107 4.24 -5.84 -5.29
N VAL A 108 3.19 -6.46 -4.79
CA VAL A 108 1.82 -6.22 -5.26
C VAL A 108 1.28 -4.87 -4.78
N ALA A 109 1.71 -4.39 -3.62
CA ALA A 109 1.26 -3.13 -3.02
C ALA A 109 1.89 -1.88 -3.69
N ILE A 110 3.13 -2.00 -4.17
CA ILE A 110 3.92 -0.86 -4.67
C ILE A 110 3.28 -0.13 -5.86
N PRO A 111 2.86 -0.81 -6.95
CA PRO A 111 2.30 -0.11 -8.09
C PRO A 111 0.98 0.59 -7.75
N GLU A 112 0.20 0.07 -6.80
CA GLU A 112 -1.02 0.74 -6.33
C GLU A 112 -0.72 2.09 -5.69
N GLN A 113 0.27 2.12 -4.80
CA GLN A 113 0.66 3.34 -4.08
C GLN A 113 1.31 4.37 -5.02
N LEU A 114 2.14 3.92 -5.97
CA LEU A 114 2.71 4.78 -7.00
C LEU A 114 1.62 5.39 -7.91
N ARG A 115 0.65 4.58 -8.33
CA ARG A 115 -0.51 5.06 -9.11
C ARG A 115 -1.32 6.10 -8.34
N PHE A 116 -1.54 5.86 -7.06
CA PHE A 116 -2.28 6.78 -6.21
C PHE A 116 -1.60 8.13 -6.09
N PHE A 117 -0.29 8.16 -5.80
CA PHE A 117 0.45 9.41 -5.63
C PHE A 117 0.61 10.20 -6.93
N THR A 118 0.81 9.53 -8.06
CA THR A 118 0.87 10.21 -9.37
C THR A 118 -0.47 10.81 -9.77
N SER A 119 -1.57 10.13 -9.47
CA SER A 119 -2.93 10.63 -9.76
C SER A 119 -3.40 11.70 -8.76
N ASN A 120 -2.82 11.77 -7.57
CA ASN A 120 -3.21 12.68 -6.49
C ASN A 120 -2.05 13.62 -6.07
N ARG A 121 -1.36 14.20 -7.04
CA ARG A 121 -0.09 14.93 -6.84
C ARG A 121 -0.16 16.05 -5.79
N GLU A 122 -1.24 16.82 -5.75
CA GLU A 122 -1.41 17.89 -4.75
C GLU A 122 -1.53 17.34 -3.33
N SER A 123 -2.39 16.34 -3.12
CA SER A 123 -2.54 15.64 -1.85
C SER A 123 -1.25 14.93 -1.44
N PHE A 124 -0.55 14.32 -2.40
CA PHE A 124 0.77 13.72 -2.20
C PHE A 124 1.76 14.71 -1.60
N LYS A 125 1.95 15.87 -2.24
CA LYS A 125 2.87 16.92 -1.79
C LYS A 125 2.49 17.52 -0.44
N ARG A 126 1.19 17.64 -0.16
CA ARG A 126 0.70 18.30 1.05
C ARG A 126 0.68 17.39 2.28
N TYR A 127 0.41 16.09 2.09
CA TYR A 127 0.11 15.19 3.21
C TYR A 127 0.98 13.92 3.21
N PHE A 128 1.17 13.24 2.08
CA PHE A 128 1.83 11.93 2.09
C PHE A 128 3.36 12.03 2.11
N GLU A 129 3.93 12.91 1.31
CA GLU A 129 5.39 13.10 1.24
C GLU A 129 6.01 13.59 2.56
N PRO A 130 5.46 14.62 3.25
CA PRO A 130 6.06 15.14 4.48
C PRO A 130 6.10 14.13 5.63
N PHE A 131 5.11 13.23 5.68
CA PHE A 131 4.94 12.25 6.76
C PHE A 131 5.35 10.83 6.38
N LYS A 132 5.70 10.60 5.11
CA LYS A 132 6.07 9.28 4.56
C LYS A 132 4.99 8.23 4.84
N LEU A 133 3.75 8.56 4.47
CA LEU A 133 2.58 7.71 4.70
C LEU A 133 2.15 7.03 3.40
N LEU A 134 1.59 5.83 3.51
CA LEU A 134 0.84 5.20 2.42
C LEU A 134 -0.54 5.85 2.30
N GLY A 135 -1.10 5.86 1.09
CA GLY A 135 -2.46 6.30 0.82
C GLY A 135 -3.47 5.23 1.18
N THR A 136 -4.44 5.56 2.04
CA THR A 136 -5.69 4.80 2.16
C THR A 136 -6.57 5.16 0.97
N LEU A 137 -6.89 4.15 0.17
CA LEU A 137 -7.60 4.33 -1.10
C LEU A 137 -9.12 4.49 -0.88
N ASN A 138 -9.83 4.86 -1.95
CA ASN A 138 -11.24 5.26 -1.89
C ASN A 138 -12.21 4.09 -1.58
N GLN A 139 -13.51 4.37 -1.49
CA GLN A 139 -14.55 3.34 -1.25
C GLN A 139 -14.61 2.19 -2.29
N PHE A 140 -13.91 2.30 -3.42
CA PHE A 140 -13.87 1.29 -4.49
C PHE A 140 -12.56 0.49 -4.50
N SER A 141 -11.57 0.85 -3.69
CA SER A 141 -10.27 0.19 -3.57
C SER A 141 -9.79 0.44 -2.15
N LEU A 142 -9.85 -0.56 -1.27
CA LEU A 142 -9.70 -0.38 0.17
C LEU A 142 -8.24 -0.58 0.61
N GLY A 143 -7.82 0.19 1.61
CA GLY A 143 -6.52 0.05 2.25
C GLY A 143 -5.34 0.47 1.39
N VAL A 144 -4.15 0.01 1.77
CA VAL A 144 -2.86 0.32 1.12
C VAL A 144 -2.60 -0.51 -0.13
N THR A 145 -3.36 -1.58 -0.36
CA THR A 145 -3.23 -2.44 -1.55
C THR A 145 -4.36 -2.27 -2.56
N GLY A 146 -5.38 -1.45 -2.26
CA GLY A 146 -6.43 -1.10 -3.20
C GLY A 146 -7.43 -2.21 -3.45
N MET A 147 -7.70 -3.02 -2.43
CA MET A 147 -8.54 -4.20 -2.57
C MET A 147 -10.01 -3.86 -2.75
N LYS A 148 -10.65 -4.40 -3.80
CA LYS A 148 -12.10 -4.27 -3.98
C LYS A 148 -12.84 -5.18 -2.98
N GLU A 149 -13.99 -4.72 -2.48
CA GLU A 149 -14.80 -5.50 -1.54
C GLU A 149 -15.23 -6.85 -2.11
N GLU A 150 -15.66 -6.87 -3.38
CA GLU A 150 -16.04 -8.11 -4.08
C GLU A 150 -14.85 -9.08 -4.18
N THR A 151 -13.65 -8.58 -4.46
CA THR A 151 -12.43 -9.40 -4.50
C THR A 151 -12.12 -9.98 -3.12
N ALA A 152 -12.26 -9.18 -2.05
CA ALA A 152 -12.09 -9.65 -0.69
C ALA A 152 -13.12 -10.72 -0.29
N ALA A 153 -14.36 -10.60 -0.73
CA ALA A 153 -15.39 -11.61 -0.53
C ALA A 153 -15.04 -12.93 -1.24
N HIS A 154 -14.55 -12.86 -2.48
CA HIS A 154 -14.09 -14.04 -3.21
C HIS A 154 -12.87 -14.71 -2.55
N ILE A 155 -11.92 -13.94 -2.03
CA ILE A 155 -10.78 -14.48 -1.25
C ILE A 155 -11.29 -15.27 -0.05
N GLU A 156 -12.22 -14.72 0.76
CA GLU A 156 -12.80 -15.48 1.87
C GLU A 156 -13.55 -16.74 1.40
N GLN A 157 -14.18 -16.70 0.23
CA GLN A 157 -14.86 -17.86 -0.33
C GLN A 157 -13.85 -18.95 -0.72
N TYR A 158 -12.83 -18.62 -1.51
CA TYR A 158 -11.84 -19.58 -1.99
C TYR A 158 -10.93 -20.11 -0.88
N ALA A 159 -10.62 -19.29 0.13
CA ALA A 159 -9.93 -19.74 1.34
C ALA A 159 -10.66 -20.86 2.11
N HIS A 160 -11.98 -21.04 1.90
CA HIS A 160 -12.82 -22.05 2.55
C HIS A 160 -13.32 -23.15 1.62
N ASP A 161 -13.11 -23.03 0.32
CA ASP A 161 -13.55 -24.00 -0.67
C ASP A 161 -12.41 -24.97 -1.01
N THR A 162 -12.34 -26.11 -0.32
CA THR A 162 -11.25 -27.09 -0.46
C THR A 162 -11.22 -27.79 -1.81
N GLU A 163 -12.31 -27.73 -2.57
CA GLU A 163 -12.42 -28.33 -3.91
C GLU A 163 -12.09 -27.33 -5.02
N SER A 164 -11.95 -26.04 -4.68
CA SER A 164 -11.59 -25.01 -5.65
C SER A 164 -10.15 -25.16 -6.11
N PRO A 165 -9.84 -25.01 -7.41
CA PRO A 165 -8.46 -24.86 -7.90
C PRO A 165 -7.72 -23.69 -7.25
N LEU A 166 -8.45 -22.68 -6.76
CA LEU A 166 -7.90 -21.51 -6.06
C LEU A 166 -7.65 -21.78 -4.57
N PHE A 167 -7.97 -22.95 -4.03
CA PHE A 167 -7.80 -23.20 -2.59
C PHE A 167 -6.33 -23.01 -2.15
N PRO A 168 -6.02 -22.02 -1.29
CA PRO A 168 -4.65 -21.65 -0.97
C PRO A 168 -4.04 -22.52 0.14
N GLY A 169 -4.81 -23.46 0.70
CA GLY A 169 -4.40 -24.37 1.76
C GLY A 169 -5.02 -24.06 3.12
N GLY A 170 -5.03 -25.06 4.00
CA GLY A 170 -5.82 -25.05 5.25
C GLY A 170 -5.47 -23.95 6.26
N LYS A 171 -4.27 -23.36 6.19
CA LYS A 171 -3.90 -22.23 7.08
C LYS A 171 -4.85 -21.03 6.90
N PHE A 172 -5.25 -20.75 5.65
CA PHE A 172 -6.08 -19.61 5.32
C PHE A 172 -7.52 -19.73 5.82
N ILE A 173 -8.05 -20.94 6.03
CA ILE A 173 -9.37 -21.16 6.64
C ILE A 173 -9.45 -20.47 8.01
N THR A 174 -8.37 -20.57 8.80
CA THR A 174 -8.31 -19.99 10.15
C THR A 174 -7.93 -18.52 10.15
N LEU A 175 -7.04 -18.10 9.24
CA LEU A 175 -6.58 -16.71 9.15
C LEU A 175 -7.65 -15.78 8.57
N LEU A 176 -8.50 -16.29 7.66
CA LEU A 176 -9.54 -15.53 6.98
C LEU A 176 -10.91 -16.15 7.22
N PRO A 177 -11.48 -16.01 8.43
CA PRO A 177 -12.83 -16.46 8.69
C PRO A 177 -13.83 -15.68 7.83
N LYS A 178 -14.84 -16.38 7.29
CA LYS A 178 -15.96 -15.75 6.57
C LYS A 178 -16.54 -14.61 7.40
N SER A 179 -16.77 -13.48 6.76
CA SER A 179 -17.24 -12.29 7.46
C SER A 179 -18.33 -11.55 6.67
N THR A 180 -18.99 -10.60 7.33
CA THR A 180 -19.96 -9.74 6.64
C THR A 180 -19.23 -8.68 5.81
N SER A 181 -19.94 -8.04 4.86
CA SER A 181 -19.37 -6.92 4.10
C SER A 181 -18.90 -5.78 5.02
N GLN A 182 -19.62 -5.51 6.10
CA GLN A 182 -19.24 -4.51 7.10
C GLN A 182 -17.95 -4.88 7.85
N ASP A 183 -17.80 -6.14 8.26
CA ASP A 183 -16.59 -6.61 8.92
C ASP A 183 -15.37 -6.57 8.00
N ARG A 184 -15.54 -7.01 6.74
CA ARG A 184 -14.49 -6.90 5.70
C ARG A 184 -14.08 -5.45 5.49
N PHE A 185 -15.06 -4.56 5.32
CA PHE A 185 -14.79 -3.15 5.14
C PHE A 185 -13.97 -2.60 6.31
N ALA A 186 -14.41 -2.84 7.55
CA ALA A 186 -13.69 -2.40 8.74
C ALA A 186 -12.25 -2.91 8.80
N ARG A 187 -12.02 -4.19 8.46
CA ARG A 187 -10.67 -4.79 8.38
C ARG A 187 -9.79 -4.15 7.32
N LEU A 188 -10.36 -3.88 6.14
CA LEU A 188 -9.61 -3.37 4.99
C LEU A 188 -9.40 -1.85 5.03
N THR A 189 -10.10 -1.14 5.90
CA THR A 189 -9.95 0.32 6.10
C THR A 189 -9.34 0.69 7.45
N ASP A 190 -8.79 -0.26 8.19
CA ASP A 190 -8.13 0.04 9.46
C ASP A 190 -6.82 0.81 9.19
N GLU A 191 -6.80 2.10 9.52
CA GLU A 191 -5.65 3.00 9.33
C GLU A 191 -4.54 2.79 10.38
N LYS A 192 -4.81 2.04 11.45
CA LYS A 192 -3.86 1.80 12.55
C LYS A 192 -3.18 0.45 12.44
N ASP A 193 -3.85 -0.51 11.81
CA ASP A 193 -3.34 -1.87 11.63
C ASP A 193 -3.59 -2.36 10.20
N HIS A 194 -2.54 -2.37 9.39
CA HIS A 194 -2.59 -2.84 8.02
C HIS A 194 -2.55 -4.37 7.89
N TYR A 195 -2.59 -5.13 9.00
CA TYR A 195 -2.50 -6.58 8.98
C TYR A 195 -3.49 -7.23 8.03
N HIS A 196 -4.78 -6.88 8.09
CA HIS A 196 -5.77 -7.49 7.22
C HIS A 196 -5.59 -7.08 5.75
N GLN A 197 -5.15 -5.86 5.48
CA GLN A 197 -4.93 -5.37 4.12
C GLN A 197 -3.83 -6.19 3.42
N TYR A 198 -2.74 -6.47 4.13
CA TYR A 198 -1.68 -7.36 3.66
C TYR A 198 -2.05 -8.84 3.72
N LEU A 199 -2.87 -9.29 4.68
CA LEU A 199 -3.29 -10.69 4.79
C LEU A 199 -4.17 -11.10 3.61
N TYR A 200 -5.14 -10.27 3.21
CA TYR A 200 -5.93 -10.55 2.01
C TYR A 200 -5.06 -10.49 0.75
N THR A 201 -4.04 -9.61 0.74
CA THR A 201 -3.08 -9.57 -0.37
C THR A 201 -2.30 -10.87 -0.47
N ALA A 202 -1.81 -11.40 0.65
CA ALA A 202 -1.14 -12.69 0.69
C ALA A 202 -2.08 -13.84 0.27
N ALA A 203 -3.34 -13.81 0.71
CA ALA A 203 -4.32 -14.83 0.33
C ALA A 203 -4.60 -14.80 -1.18
N PHE A 204 -4.84 -13.63 -1.77
CA PHE A 204 -5.00 -13.51 -3.23
C PHE A 204 -3.80 -14.09 -3.98
N ILE A 205 -2.58 -13.76 -3.55
CA ILE A 205 -1.35 -14.29 -4.16
C ILE A 205 -1.34 -15.82 -4.07
N ALA A 206 -1.61 -16.38 -2.89
CA ALA A 206 -1.64 -17.82 -2.66
C ALA A 206 -2.72 -18.53 -3.48
N GLU A 207 -3.89 -17.92 -3.64
CA GLU A 207 -5.00 -18.46 -4.44
C GLU A 207 -4.64 -18.51 -5.92
N ILE A 208 -4.08 -17.42 -6.47
CA ILE A 208 -3.56 -17.40 -7.85
C ILE A 208 -2.46 -18.44 -8.03
N GLN A 209 -1.52 -18.53 -7.09
CA GLN A 209 -0.47 -19.55 -7.15
C GLN A 209 -1.04 -20.98 -7.11
N ALA A 210 -2.07 -21.23 -6.29
CA ALA A 210 -2.75 -22.52 -6.23
C ALA A 210 -3.42 -22.86 -7.57
N GLN A 211 -4.17 -21.93 -8.15
CA GLN A 211 -4.83 -22.12 -9.44
C GLN A 211 -3.83 -22.43 -10.56
N TRP A 212 -2.78 -21.63 -10.67
CA TRP A 212 -1.77 -21.83 -11.72
C TRP A 212 -0.98 -23.11 -11.51
N LYS A 213 -0.74 -23.53 -10.27
CA LYS A 213 -0.13 -24.82 -9.96
C LYS A 213 -1.05 -25.99 -10.31
N HIS A 214 -2.34 -25.89 -9.98
CA HIS A 214 -3.35 -26.89 -10.32
C HIS A 214 -3.41 -27.14 -11.84
N GLU A 215 -3.36 -26.07 -12.64
CA GLU A 215 -3.36 -26.14 -14.10
C GLU A 215 -1.99 -26.46 -14.73
N GLY A 216 -0.95 -26.76 -13.93
CA GLY A 216 0.37 -27.13 -14.45
C GLY A 216 1.22 -25.97 -14.99
N HIS A 217 0.84 -24.72 -14.66
CA HIS A 217 1.50 -23.49 -15.14
C HIS A 217 2.25 -22.72 -14.04
N ALA A 218 2.53 -23.32 -12.88
CA ALA A 218 3.26 -22.65 -11.79
C ALA A 218 4.62 -22.07 -12.21
N GLY A 219 5.35 -22.74 -13.12
CA GLY A 219 6.70 -22.33 -13.53
C GLY A 219 6.77 -21.03 -14.34
N VAL A 220 5.65 -20.55 -14.88
CA VAL A 220 5.58 -19.31 -15.67
C VAL A 220 4.92 -18.15 -14.92
N LEU A 221 4.49 -18.39 -13.66
CA LEU A 221 3.85 -17.39 -12.82
C LEU A 221 4.89 -16.50 -12.12
N THR A 222 5.44 -15.54 -12.86
CA THR A 222 6.44 -14.58 -12.34
C THR A 222 5.80 -13.52 -11.43
N PRO A 223 6.59 -12.78 -10.63
CA PRO A 223 6.10 -11.65 -9.82
C PRO A 223 5.37 -10.58 -10.65
N GLY A 224 5.81 -10.33 -11.89
CA GLY A 224 5.12 -9.43 -12.82
C GLY A 224 3.73 -9.93 -13.19
N ILE A 225 3.59 -11.23 -13.50
CA ILE A 225 2.29 -11.85 -13.81
C ILE A 225 1.37 -11.83 -12.59
N ILE A 226 1.86 -12.18 -11.41
CA ILE A 226 1.07 -12.12 -10.16
C ILE A 226 0.55 -10.71 -9.93
N THR A 227 1.41 -9.71 -10.09
CA THR A 227 1.07 -8.30 -9.92
C THR A 227 0.06 -7.82 -10.98
N THR A 228 0.19 -8.28 -12.23
CA THR A 228 -0.82 -8.06 -13.29
C THR A 228 -2.17 -8.67 -12.91
N LEU A 229 -2.19 -9.91 -12.45
CA LEU A 229 -3.44 -10.60 -12.07
C LEU A 229 -4.10 -9.97 -10.85
N PHE A 230 -3.32 -9.48 -9.90
CA PHE A 230 -3.86 -8.71 -8.77
C PHE A 230 -4.58 -7.44 -9.23
N ASN A 231 -3.99 -6.70 -10.17
CA ASN A 231 -4.61 -5.50 -10.73
C ASN A 231 -5.91 -5.81 -11.51
N LEU A 232 -5.95 -6.94 -12.23
CA LEU A 232 -7.07 -7.32 -13.09
C LEU A 232 -8.15 -8.16 -12.39
N GLY A 233 -7.84 -8.79 -11.26
CA GLY A 233 -8.72 -9.68 -10.50
C GLY A 233 -8.87 -11.10 -11.05
N PHE A 234 -9.54 -11.98 -10.29
CA PHE A 234 -9.68 -13.41 -10.58
C PHE A 234 -10.22 -13.76 -11.97
N ASN A 235 -11.20 -13.00 -12.48
CA ASN A 235 -11.80 -13.25 -13.80
C ASN A 235 -10.79 -13.19 -14.95
N SER A 236 -9.67 -12.50 -14.74
CA SER A 236 -8.58 -12.39 -15.71
C SER A 236 -7.52 -13.48 -15.54
N SER A 237 -7.55 -14.24 -14.44
CA SER A 237 -6.62 -15.35 -14.18
C SER A 237 -7.02 -16.58 -14.98
N LYS A 238 -6.41 -16.70 -16.16
CA LYS A 238 -6.55 -17.83 -17.08
C LYS A 238 -5.17 -18.47 -17.26
N PRO A 239 -4.83 -19.50 -16.46
CA PRO A 239 -3.54 -20.18 -16.55
C PRO A 239 -3.22 -20.61 -17.98
N ASN A 240 -2.01 -20.33 -18.43
CA ASN A 240 -1.54 -20.68 -19.76
C ASN A 240 0.01 -20.70 -19.79
N ALA A 241 0.59 -21.23 -20.86
CA ALA A 241 2.04 -21.42 -20.97
C ALA A 241 2.84 -20.13 -21.23
N GLU A 242 2.20 -19.06 -21.71
CA GLU A 242 2.88 -17.82 -22.11
C GLU A 242 2.15 -16.56 -21.62
N PRO A 243 1.95 -16.41 -20.30
CA PRO A 243 1.31 -15.23 -19.77
C PRO A 243 2.10 -13.97 -20.09
N LYS A 244 1.40 -12.84 -20.22
CA LYS A 244 2.02 -11.55 -20.52
C LYS A 244 1.88 -10.63 -19.31
N ILE A 245 2.97 -9.95 -19.01
CA ILE A 245 2.99 -8.88 -18.01
C ILE A 245 2.23 -7.69 -18.58
N GLY A 246 1.39 -7.08 -17.76
CA GLY A 246 0.52 -5.98 -18.14
C GLY A 246 -0.23 -5.39 -16.95
N GLY A 247 -1.49 -5.00 -17.18
CA GLY A 247 -2.33 -4.30 -16.21
C GLY A 247 -2.50 -2.83 -16.57
N ALA A 248 -3.12 -2.05 -15.68
CA ALA A 248 -3.37 -0.64 -15.92
C ALA A 248 -2.04 0.13 -16.14
N PRO A 249 -1.99 1.09 -17.09
CA PRO A 249 -0.82 1.93 -17.29
C PRO A 249 -0.64 2.90 -16.12
N ILE A 250 0.61 3.12 -15.72
CA ILE A 250 1.02 4.08 -14.69
C ILE A 250 2.13 4.95 -15.29
N THR A 251 1.93 6.26 -15.30
CA THR A 251 2.94 7.21 -15.77
C THR A 251 3.78 7.72 -14.61
N LEU A 252 5.07 7.40 -14.61
CA LEU A 252 6.07 7.81 -13.62
C LEU A 252 7.18 8.58 -14.33
N ASP A 253 7.42 9.82 -13.90
CA ASP A 253 8.47 10.69 -14.46
C ASP A 253 8.46 10.78 -16.00
N GLY A 254 7.26 10.92 -16.58
CA GLY A 254 7.08 11.02 -18.03
C GLY A 254 7.12 9.69 -18.80
N ASN A 255 7.45 8.58 -18.14
CA ASN A 255 7.47 7.24 -18.73
C ASN A 255 6.23 6.44 -18.32
N THR A 256 5.61 5.73 -19.26
CA THR A 256 4.46 4.86 -18.98
C THR A 256 4.92 3.43 -18.79
N HIS A 257 4.59 2.85 -17.64
CA HIS A 257 4.85 1.46 -17.28
C HIS A 257 3.53 0.72 -17.08
N SER A 258 3.51 -0.59 -17.32
CA SER A 258 2.38 -1.40 -16.87
C SER A 258 2.45 -1.70 -15.37
N TYR A 259 1.30 -1.93 -14.75
CA TYR A 259 1.21 -2.27 -13.33
C TYR A 259 2.11 -3.48 -12.97
N GLY A 260 2.11 -4.52 -13.81
CA GLY A 260 2.95 -5.70 -13.65
C GLY A 260 4.44 -5.44 -13.84
N GLU A 261 4.83 -4.58 -14.78
CA GLU A 261 6.24 -4.20 -15.00
C GLU A 261 6.83 -3.54 -13.75
N ILE A 262 6.10 -2.63 -13.11
CA ILE A 262 6.56 -1.97 -11.87
C ILE A 262 6.78 -3.02 -10.78
N GLY A 263 5.85 -3.98 -10.65
CA GLY A 263 6.00 -5.07 -9.69
C GLY A 263 7.21 -5.94 -9.99
N GLU A 264 7.41 -6.33 -11.24
CA GLU A 264 8.58 -7.14 -11.63
C GLU A 264 9.89 -6.42 -11.40
N GLN A 265 9.99 -5.16 -11.81
CA GLN A 265 11.17 -4.33 -11.59
C GLN A 265 11.48 -4.19 -10.10
N PHE A 266 10.48 -3.95 -9.25
CA PHE A 266 10.70 -3.94 -7.82
C PHE A 266 11.14 -5.32 -7.32
N TYR A 267 10.45 -6.41 -7.65
CA TYR A 267 10.77 -7.72 -7.08
C TYR A 267 12.25 -8.08 -7.25
N TYR A 268 12.82 -7.82 -8.43
CA TYR A 268 14.22 -8.11 -8.77
C TYR A 268 15.22 -7.00 -8.43
N SER A 269 14.77 -5.80 -8.01
CA SER A 269 15.68 -4.70 -7.65
C SER A 269 16.42 -4.95 -6.34
N SER A 270 17.41 -4.10 -6.05
CA SER A 270 18.12 -4.03 -4.76
C SER A 270 17.35 -3.25 -3.68
N GLU A 271 16.25 -2.61 -4.03
CA GLU A 271 15.45 -1.80 -3.10
C GLU A 271 14.81 -2.66 -2.01
N LEU A 272 14.60 -2.10 -0.81
CA LEU A 272 14.02 -2.78 0.36
C LEU A 272 14.64 -4.18 0.60
N PRO A 273 15.97 -4.27 0.78
CA PRO A 273 16.70 -5.55 0.79
C PRO A 273 16.30 -6.47 1.95
N PHE A 274 15.69 -5.92 3.00
CA PHE A 274 15.24 -6.68 4.16
C PHE A 274 14.05 -7.64 3.89
N PHE A 275 13.43 -7.57 2.71
CA PHE A 275 12.43 -8.56 2.29
C PHE A 275 12.99 -9.70 1.43
N LYS A 276 14.29 -9.69 1.11
CA LYS A 276 14.93 -10.72 0.29
C LYS A 276 15.21 -12.00 1.08
#